data_AF-A0A223Z9D1-F1
#
_entry.id   AF-A0A223Z9D1-F1
#
_cell.length_a   1.000
_cell.length_b   1.000
_cell.length_c   1.000
_cell.angle_alpha   90.00
_cell.angle_beta   90.00
_cell.angle_gamma   90.00
#
_symmetry.space_group_name_H-M   'P 1'
#
loop_
_entity.id
_entity.type
_entity.pdbx_description
1 polymer ?
#
loop_
_entity_poly.entity_id
_entity_poly.type
_entity_poly.pdbx_seq_one_letter_code
_entity_poly.pdbx_strand_id
1 'polypeptide(L)' 'AIMDGVHPLLVVGNATTVRDGEGLIATPGGIDVHVHFDSAQLVDHALASGITTMIGGSLGPITVGIDCGGPFN' A
#
# COMPACT_ATOMS: atom_id res chain seq x y z
N ALA A 1 10.87 31.62 -18.06
CA ALA A 1 9.80 30.69 -17.65
C ALA A 1 8.47 31.29 -18.11
N ILE A 2 7.51 30.45 -18.50
CA ILE A 2 6.17 30.88 -18.99
C ILE A 2 5.13 30.96 -17.87
N MET A 3 5.44 30.41 -16.69
CA MET A 3 4.58 30.40 -15.50
C MET A 3 5.40 30.85 -14.29
N ASP A 4 4.78 31.63 -13.41
CA ASP A 4 5.38 32.11 -12.17
C ASP A 4 5.19 31.08 -11.03
N GLY A 5 6.13 31.05 -10.08
CA GLY A 5 5.97 30.30 -8.82
C GLY A 5 6.12 28.76 -8.89
N VAL A 6 6.52 28.19 -10.03
CA VAL A 6 6.74 26.74 -10.15
C VAL A 6 7.97 26.31 -9.35
N HIS A 7 7.79 25.40 -8.38
CA HIS A 7 8.89 24.84 -7.61
C HIS A 7 9.87 24.05 -8.52
N PRO A 8 11.21 24.17 -8.35
CA PRO A 8 12.17 23.51 -9.23
C PRO A 8 12.01 21.98 -9.35
N LEU A 9 11.50 21.32 -8.31
CA LEU A 9 11.25 19.87 -8.29
C LEU A 9 9.86 19.45 -8.82
N LEU A 10 9.03 20.39 -9.30
CA LEU A 10 7.66 20.12 -9.76
C LEU A 10 7.45 20.52 -11.23
N VAL A 11 8.52 20.57 -12.03
CA VAL A 11 8.43 20.85 -13.46
C VAL A 11 7.84 19.65 -14.21
N VAL A 12 6.72 19.87 -14.89
CA VAL A 12 6.14 18.90 -15.83
C VAL A 12 6.91 18.97 -17.15
N GLY A 13 7.54 17.87 -17.54
CA GLY A 13 8.36 17.78 -18.76
C GLY A 13 8.00 16.59 -19.63
N ASN A 14 8.86 16.29 -20.61
CA ASN A 14 8.68 15.16 -21.54
C ASN A 14 8.64 13.78 -20.85
N ALA A 15 9.21 13.66 -19.65
CA ALA A 15 9.26 12.43 -18.85
C ALA A 15 8.16 12.36 -17.77
N THR A 16 7.22 13.30 -17.75
CA THR A 16 6.15 13.33 -16.74
C THR A 16 4.88 12.66 -17.27
N THR A 17 4.37 11.67 -16.53
CA THR A 17 3.02 11.13 -16.76
C THR A 17 2.03 11.83 -15.85
N VAL A 18 0.82 12.10 -16.34
CA VAL A 18 -0.23 12.84 -15.61
C VAL A 18 -1.41 11.91 -15.29
N ARG A 19 -1.98 12.07 -14.09
CA ARG A 19 -3.23 11.44 -13.67
C ARG A 19 -4.18 12.52 -13.16
N ASP A 20 -5.38 12.57 -13.70
CA ASP A 20 -6.39 13.55 -13.30
C ASP A 20 -6.88 13.29 -11.87
N GLY A 21 -6.73 14.28 -10.99
CA GLY A 21 -7.13 14.22 -9.58
C GLY A 21 -8.29 15.16 -9.20
N GLU A 22 -8.84 15.91 -10.17
CA GLU A 22 -9.94 16.85 -9.91
C GLU A 22 -11.18 16.10 -9.40
N GLY A 23 -11.79 16.61 -8.32
CA GLY A 23 -12.97 16.00 -7.70
C GLY A 23 -12.71 14.69 -6.94
N LEU A 24 -11.45 14.26 -6.81
CA LEU A 24 -11.05 13.05 -6.08
C LEU A 24 -10.30 13.40 -4.79
N ILE A 25 -10.23 12.42 -3.88
CA ILE A 25 -9.42 12.50 -2.65
C ILE A 25 -8.25 11.52 -2.79
N ALA A 26 -7.04 12.03 -2.59
CA ALA A 26 -5.86 11.19 -2.44
C ALA A 26 -5.58 10.93 -0.96
N THR A 27 -5.39 9.67 -0.58
CA THR A 27 -4.93 9.27 0.75
C THR A 27 -3.63 8.49 0.62
N PRO A 28 -2.78 8.43 1.67
CA PRO A 28 -1.79 7.37 1.77
C PRO A 28 -2.47 6.01 1.69
N GLY A 29 -1.74 5.01 1.21
CA GLY A 29 -2.21 3.63 1.30
C GLY A 29 -2.25 3.16 2.76
N GLY A 30 -3.23 2.31 3.09
CA GLY A 30 -3.42 1.79 4.43
C GLY A 30 -2.29 0.85 4.86
N ILE A 31 -2.03 0.81 6.16
CA ILE A 31 -1.10 -0.13 6.81
C ILE A 31 -1.90 -0.99 7.78
N ASP A 32 -2.00 -2.29 7.49
CA ASP A 32 -2.55 -3.27 8.42
C ASP A 32 -1.40 -3.94 9.18
N VAL A 33 -1.41 -3.80 10.50
CA VAL A 33 -0.34 -4.28 11.39
C VAL A 33 -0.67 -5.60 12.07
N HIS A 34 -1.83 -6.19 11.76
CA HIS A 34 -2.29 -7.43 12.37
C HIS A 34 -2.86 -8.36 11.29
N VAL A 35 -2.00 -8.72 10.34
CA VAL A 35 -2.39 -9.58 9.22
C VAL A 35 -2.07 -11.04 9.51
N HIS A 36 -3.06 -11.89 9.29
CA HIS A 36 -2.92 -13.33 9.31
C HIS A 36 -2.78 -13.80 7.86
N PHE A 37 -1.58 -14.18 7.42
CA PHE A 37 -1.32 -14.60 6.02
C PHE A 37 -1.85 -16.02 5.73
N ASP A 38 -3.16 -16.21 5.89
CA ASP A 38 -3.83 -17.51 5.83
C ASP A 38 -4.12 -17.97 4.40
N SER A 39 -4.25 -17.02 3.48
CA SER A 39 -4.51 -17.30 2.06
C SER A 39 -3.76 -16.31 1.16
N ALA A 40 -3.42 -16.75 -0.05
CA ALA A 40 -2.80 -15.88 -1.05
C ALA A 40 -3.78 -14.79 -1.54
N GLN A 41 -5.08 -15.10 -1.55
CA GLN A 41 -6.16 -14.22 -2.00
C GLN A 41 -6.33 -12.99 -1.10
N LEU A 42 -5.88 -13.06 0.16
CA LEU A 42 -5.94 -11.93 1.10
C LEU A 42 -5.26 -10.67 0.54
N VAL A 43 -4.19 -10.82 -0.22
CA VAL A 43 -3.44 -9.70 -0.80
C VAL A 43 -4.32 -8.89 -1.75
N ASP A 44 -5.12 -9.56 -2.59
CA ASP A 44 -6.01 -8.89 -3.54
C ASP A 44 -7.15 -8.16 -2.81
N HIS A 45 -7.68 -8.74 -1.74
CA HIS A 45 -8.70 -8.10 -0.91
C HIS A 45 -8.17 -6.88 -0.17
N ALA A 46 -6.94 -6.96 0.38
CA ALA A 46 -6.29 -5.83 1.04
C ALA A 46 -6.10 -4.66 0.05
N LEU A 47 -5.55 -4.94 -1.13
CA LEU A 47 -5.32 -3.92 -2.16
C LEU A 47 -6.62 -3.29 -2.65
N ALA A 48 -7.67 -4.09 -2.88
CA ALA A 48 -8.98 -3.58 -3.30
C ALA A 48 -9.63 -2.64 -2.27
N SER A 49 -9.29 -2.79 -0.98
CA SER A 49 -9.76 -1.90 0.10
C SER A 49 -8.87 -0.66 0.33
N GLY A 50 -7.77 -0.53 -0.41
CA GLY A 50 -6.81 0.57 -0.27
C GLY A 50 -5.68 0.32 0.74
N ILE A 51 -5.53 -0.90 1.25
CA ILE A 51 -4.38 -1.31 2.07
C ILE A 51 -3.22 -1.64 1.12
N THR A 52 -2.09 -0.95 1.29
CA THR A 52 -0.89 -1.16 0.46
C THR A 52 0.27 -1.77 1.24
N THR A 53 0.11 -1.97 2.53
CA THR A 53 1.15 -2.56 3.39
C THR A 53 0.49 -3.44 4.45
N MET A 54 1.03 -4.65 4.59
CA MET A 54 0.55 -5.67 5.53
C MET A 54 1.74 -6.16 6.36
N ILE A 55 1.59 -6.15 7.68
CA ILE A 55 2.58 -6.63 8.64
C ILE A 55 1.88 -7.67 9.51
N GLY A 56 2.50 -8.83 9.67
CA GLY A 56 1.92 -9.95 10.41
C GLY A 56 2.67 -11.25 10.15
N GLY A 57 2.00 -12.37 10.35
CA GLY A 57 2.59 -13.71 10.23
C GLY A 57 1.53 -14.79 10.04
N SER A 58 1.91 -15.87 9.37
CA SER A 58 1.19 -17.15 9.30
C SER A 58 2.03 -18.12 8.46
N LEU A 59 1.77 -19.42 8.57
CA LEU A 59 2.32 -20.46 7.70
C LEU A 59 1.32 -20.90 6.61
N GLY A 60 0.25 -20.11 6.40
CA GLY A 60 -0.86 -20.48 5.54
C GLY A 60 -1.98 -21.20 6.31
N PRO A 61 -2.88 -21.91 5.62
CA PRO A 61 -4.13 -22.43 6.19
C PRO A 61 -3.89 -23.70 7.02
N ILE A 62 -3.51 -23.54 8.28
CA ILE A 62 -3.23 -24.63 9.22
C ILE A 62 -4.21 -24.62 10.43
N THR A 63 -4.45 -25.80 10.99
CA THR A 63 -5.45 -26.01 12.07
C THR A 63 -5.03 -25.41 13.42
N VAL A 64 -3.74 -25.16 13.65
CA VAL A 64 -3.22 -24.54 14.89
C VAL A 64 -2.74 -23.11 14.60
N GLY A 65 -2.97 -22.22 15.57
CA GLY A 65 -3.09 -20.79 15.33
C GLY A 65 -1.78 -20.04 15.17
N ILE A 66 -1.70 -19.25 14.09
CA ILE A 66 -1.03 -17.95 13.98
C ILE A 66 0.25 -17.85 14.81
N ASP A 67 1.25 -18.59 14.37
CA ASP A 67 2.57 -18.47 14.93
C ASP A 67 3.21 -17.21 14.34
N CYS A 68 3.38 -16.17 15.15
CA CYS A 68 4.40 -15.16 14.91
C CYS A 68 5.74 -15.92 14.90
N GLY A 69 6.20 -16.39 13.75
CA GLY A 69 7.38 -17.24 13.58
C GLY A 69 8.70 -16.51 13.88
N GLY A 70 8.86 -16.03 15.10
CA GLY A 70 10.09 -15.49 15.63
C GLY A 70 10.72 -16.45 16.65
N PRO A 71 12.05 -16.36 16.87
CA PRO A 71 12.77 -17.22 17.83
C PRO A 71 12.35 -17.05 19.30
N PHE A 72 11.36 -16.20 19.59
CA PHE A 72 10.89 -15.83 20.94
C PHE A 72 9.37 -15.97 21.12
N ASN A 73 8.66 -16.63 20.19
CA ASN A 73 7.27 -17.07 20.38
C ASN A 73 7.26 -18.53 20.82
#